data_AF-A0A831M3M0-F1
#
_entry.id   AF-A0A831M3M0-F1
#
_cell.length_a   1.000
_cell.length_b   1.000
_cell.length_c   1.000
_cell.angle_alpha   90.00
_cell.angle_beta   90.00
_cell.angle_gamma   90.00
#
_symmetry.space_group_name_H-M   'P 1'
#
loop_
_entity.id
_entity.type
_entity.pdbx_description
1 polymer ?
#
loop_
_entity_poly.entity_id
_entity_poly.type
_entity_poly.pdbx_seq_one_letter_code
_entity_poly.pdbx_strand_id
1 'polypeptide(L)' 'MKAQDVIHCSGHPNVRALHPTTFEVTTEPSLSPAGDCIIGVCADRGASDLNPDLKTLLADDRAIVTTRLSV' A
#
# COMPACT_ATOMS: atom_id res chain seq x y z
N MET A 1 10.44 12.50 15.06
CA MET A 1 10.04 13.14 13.79
C MET A 1 8.79 12.45 13.27
N LYS A 2 8.01 13.11 12.40
CA LYS A 2 6.82 12.53 11.75
C LYS A 2 6.90 12.82 10.25
N ALA A 3 6.61 11.82 9.44
CA ALA A 3 6.42 11.94 7.99
C ALA A 3 5.15 11.18 7.60
N GLN A 4 4.54 11.56 6.49
CA GLN A 4 3.32 10.91 5.98
C GLN A 4 3.32 10.92 4.46
N ASP A 5 2.64 9.93 3.88
CA ASP A 5 2.25 9.90 2.48
C ASP A 5 0.76 9.58 2.38
N VAL A 6 0.15 10.04 1.28
CA VAL A 6 -1.20 9.66 0.87
C VAL A 6 -1.08 8.98 -0.48
N ILE A 7 -1.53 7.73 -0.54
CA ILE A 7 -1.50 6.90 -1.75
C ILE A 7 -2.94 6.78 -2.25
N HIS A 8 -3.18 7.21 -3.49
CA HIS A 8 -4.46 7.02 -4.15
C HIS A 8 -4.38 5.78 -5.02
N CYS A 9 -5.41 4.94 -4.95
CA CYS A 9 -5.53 3.74 -5.77
C CYS A 9 -7.00 3.55 -6.19
N SER A 10 -7.24 2.59 -7.07
CA SER A 10 -8.56 2.25 -7.58
C SER A 10 -8.96 0.84 -7.16
N GLY A 11 -10.27 0.57 -7.09
CA GLY A 11 -10.77 -0.80 -6.96
C GLY A 11 -10.57 -1.61 -8.24
N HIS A 12 -10.73 -2.93 -8.14
CA HIS A 12 -10.70 -3.84 -9.28
C HIS A 12 -11.70 -5.00 -9.04
N PRO A 13 -12.38 -5.53 -10.08
CA PRO A 13 -13.37 -6.61 -9.93
C PRO A 13 -12.85 -7.87 -9.22
N ASN A 14 -11.55 -8.14 -9.32
CA ASN A 14 -10.87 -9.27 -8.67
C ASN A 14 -10.31 -8.98 -7.27
N VAL A 15 -10.57 -7.80 -6.66
CA VAL A 15 -10.16 -7.54 -5.27
C VAL A 15 -10.94 -8.46 -4.33
N ARG A 16 -10.22 -9.19 -3.49
CA ARG A 16 -10.79 -10.16 -2.54
C ARG A 16 -10.42 -9.86 -1.09
N ALA A 17 -9.23 -9.30 -0.83
CA ALA A 17 -8.74 -8.94 0.50
C ALA A 17 -8.83 -10.10 1.53
N LEU A 18 -8.47 -11.31 1.11
CA LEU A 18 -8.63 -12.53 1.92
C LEU A 18 -7.33 -13.00 2.57
N HIS A 19 -6.18 -12.44 2.19
CA HIS A 19 -4.92 -12.86 2.79
C HIS A 19 -4.91 -12.54 4.31
N PRO A 20 -4.62 -13.52 5.17
CA PRO A 20 -4.93 -13.41 6.61
C PRO A 20 -4.01 -12.45 7.37
N THR A 21 -2.84 -12.12 6.82
CA THR A 21 -1.79 -11.40 7.55
C THR A 21 -1.23 -10.20 6.81
N THR A 22 -1.62 -9.98 5.56
CA THR A 22 -1.08 -8.90 4.73
C THR A 22 -2.16 -8.27 3.87
N PHE A 23 -1.92 -7.05 3.47
CA PHE A 23 -2.62 -6.41 2.36
C PHE A 23 -1.60 -5.71 1.47
N GLU A 24 -1.96 -5.47 0.22
CA GLU A 24 -1.12 -4.78 -0.75
C GLU A 24 -1.93 -3.75 -1.55
N VAL A 25 -1.31 -2.62 -1.87
CA VAL A 25 -1.75 -1.74 -2.97
C VAL A 25 -0.65 -1.74 -4.02
N THR A 26 -1.02 -1.78 -5.30
CA THR A 26 -0.07 -1.93 -6.39
C THR A 26 -0.27 -0.86 -7.47
N THR A 27 0.83 -0.44 -8.09
CA THR A 27 0.82 0.44 -9.28
C THR A 27 0.34 -0.30 -10.52
N GLU A 28 0.38 -1.64 -10.51
CA GLU A 28 -0.07 -2.46 -11.62
C GLU A 28 -1.58 -2.27 -11.86
N PRO A 29 -2.03 -2.16 -13.12
CA PRO A 29 -3.44 -1.93 -13.42
C PRO A 29 -4.29 -3.21 -13.40
N SER A 30 -3.65 -4.37 -13.49
CA SER A 30 -4.32 -5.67 -13.61
C SER A 30 -4.14 -6.51 -12.36
N LEU A 31 -5.21 -7.19 -11.94
CA LEU A 31 -5.20 -8.10 -10.79
C LEU A 31 -5.81 -9.45 -11.15
N SER A 32 -5.04 -10.53 -10.97
CA SER A 32 -5.57 -11.90 -11.08
C SER A 32 -6.32 -12.31 -9.79
N PRO A 33 -7.26 -13.27 -9.85
CA PRO A 33 -7.94 -13.77 -8.64
C PRO A 33 -7.04 -14.43 -7.59
N ALA A 34 -5.81 -14.79 -7.98
CA ALA A 34 -4.81 -15.38 -7.09
C ALA A 34 -4.09 -14.33 -6.22
N GLY A 35 -4.09 -13.04 -6.61
CA GLY A 35 -3.54 -11.94 -5.83
C GLY A 35 -4.49 -11.51 -4.71
N ASP A 36 -4.79 -12.40 -3.77
CA ASP A 36 -5.86 -12.21 -2.79
C ASP A 36 -5.50 -11.27 -1.61
N CYS A 37 -4.25 -10.84 -1.49
CA CYS A 37 -3.81 -9.78 -0.58
C CYS A 37 -4.06 -8.36 -1.12
N ILE A 38 -4.26 -8.19 -2.43
CA ILE A 38 -4.36 -6.86 -3.05
C ILE A 38 -5.74 -6.25 -2.75
N ILE A 39 -5.72 -5.02 -2.22
CA ILE A 39 -6.91 -4.22 -1.88
C ILE A 39 -7.14 -3.02 -2.79
N GLY A 40 -6.15 -2.66 -3.61
CA GLY A 40 -6.22 -1.56 -4.57
C GLY A 40 -5.17 -1.68 -5.68
N VAL A 41 -5.54 -1.28 -6.90
CA VAL A 41 -4.70 -1.28 -8.11
C VAL A 41 -4.48 0.14 -8.62
N CYS A 42 -3.66 0.34 -9.66
CA CYS A 42 -3.38 1.66 -10.23
C CYS A 42 -2.98 2.70 -9.18
N ALA A 43 -2.19 2.29 -8.17
CA ALA A 43 -1.69 3.20 -7.16
C ALA A 43 -0.87 4.32 -7.81
N ASP A 44 -1.01 5.56 -7.31
CA ASP A 44 -0.26 6.71 -7.81
C ASP A 44 1.24 6.66 -7.46
N ARG A 45 1.62 5.80 -6.51
CA ARG A 45 2.98 5.60 -6.00
C ARG A 45 3.23 4.15 -5.61
N GLY A 46 4.43 3.66 -5.92
CA GLY A 46 5.00 2.44 -5.33
C GLY A 46 5.87 2.75 -4.10
N ALA A 47 6.41 1.71 -3.47
CA ALA A 47 7.29 1.85 -2.29
C ALA A 47 8.55 2.68 -2.58
N SER A 48 9.08 2.63 -3.81
CA SER A 48 10.22 3.45 -4.24
C SER A 48 9.93 4.95 -4.23
N ASP A 49 8.66 5.32 -4.44
CA ASP A 49 8.23 6.70 -4.69
C ASP A 49 7.77 7.42 -3.43
N LEU A 50 7.79 6.72 -2.29
CA LEU A 50 7.50 7.29 -0.98
C LEU A 50 8.44 8.46 -0.68
N ASN A 51 7.93 9.41 0.11
CA ASN A 51 8.68 10.54 0.62
C ASN A 51 10.02 10.05 1.23
N PRO A 52 11.17 10.61 0.82
CA PRO A 52 12.48 10.22 1.36
C PRO A 52 12.57 10.25 2.90
N ASP A 53 11.91 11.20 3.55
CA ASP A 53 11.87 11.30 5.01
C ASP A 53 11.09 10.12 5.61
N LEU A 54 9.98 9.72 4.98
CA LEU A 54 9.21 8.55 5.39
C LEU A 54 10.02 7.26 5.20
N LYS A 55 10.68 7.09 4.05
CA LYS A 55 11.56 5.94 3.78
C LYS A 55 12.68 5.84 4.82
N THR A 56 13.28 6.96 5.19
CA THR A 56 14.33 7.03 6.19
C THR A 56 13.80 6.62 7.58
N LEU A 57 12.61 7.08 7.96
CA LEU A 57 11.99 6.68 9.23
C LEU A 57 11.63 5.19 9.23
N LEU A 58 11.06 4.66 8.15
CA LEU A 58 10.68 3.25 8.03
C LEU A 58 11.87 2.29 8.04
N ALA A 59 13.09 2.77 7.79
CA ALA A 59 14.32 1.97 7.85
C ALA A 59 14.87 1.79 9.29
N ASP A 60 14.23 2.38 10.31
CA ASP A 60 14.54 2.14 11.73
C ASP A 60 13.58 1.07 12.30
N ASP A 61 14.13 -0.01 12.86
CA ASP A 61 13.35 -1.11 13.45
C ASP A 61 12.42 -0.68 14.61
N ARG A 62 12.64 0.50 15.18
CA ARG A 62 11.79 1.06 16.25
C ARG A 62 10.66 1.93 15.70
N ALA A 63 10.60 2.13 14.39
CA ALA A 63 9.57 2.95 13.77
C ALA A 63 8.19 2.31 13.95
N ILE A 64 7.22 3.15 14.30
CA ILE A 64 5.82 2.75 14.36
C ILE A 64 5.12 3.39 13.17
N VAL A 65 4.64 2.57 12.26
CA VAL A 65 3.78 3.00 11.15
C VAL A 65 2.33 2.80 11.54
N THR A 66 1.50 3.79 11.24
CA THR A 66 0.04 3.68 11.36
C THR A 66 -0.54 4.07 10.03
N THR A 67 -1.41 3.22 9.49
CA THR A 67 -2.12 3.49 8.24
C THR A 67 -3.62 3.66 8.50
N ARG A 68 -4.28 4.41 7.63
CA ARG A 68 -5.74 4.53 7.58
C ARG A 68 -6.17 4.24 6.16
N LEU A 69 -7.08 3.28 6.01
CA LEU A 69 -7.74 2.99 4.75
C LEU A 69 -9.10 3.71 4.72
N SER A 70 -9.41 4.33 3.60
CA SER A 70 -10.68 5.02 3.36
C SER A 70 -11.06 4.92 1.88
N VAL A 71 -12.37 4.92 1.61
CA VAL A 71 -12.97 4.88 0.26
C VAL A 71 -13.78 6.15 0.01
#